data_AF-A0A967PZD9-F1
#
_entry.id   AF-A0A967PZD9-F1
#
_cell.length_a   1.000
_cell.length_b   1.000
_cell.length_c   1.000
_cell.angle_alpha   90.00
_cell.angle_beta   90.00
_cell.angle_gamma   90.00
#
_symmetry.space_group_name_H-M   'P 1'
#
loop_
_entity.id
_entity.type
_entity.pdbx_description
1 polymer ?
#
loop_
_entity_poly.entity_id
_entity_poly.type
_entity_poly.pdbx_seq_one_letter_code
_entity_poly.pdbx_strand_id
1 'polypeptide(L)'
;IDPTEIILPESEEDDCWSRAFADLLDKKVVNTVPPWVVDVDYATGELLATFDCAGLDAFGCKGLNAAVKAAGAALHYLKEARRGSVPHLRPLVTYHVSDYMVLDDATRRNLELTGTMYDRSRKGSLLGVLDRTVTAMGGRLLRQWINQPLVDVERIRQRLAAVEELAGSALVRQDIREALDGVYDLERLNSKIAMANANGRDLVALRDSLRRLPDLLTQMEALQSDYSRQLGNSIDPMPDLVEL
;
A
#
# COMPACT_ATOMS: atom_id res chain seq x y z
N ILE A 1 4.36 10.22 -3.34
CA ILE A 1 4.72 8.90 -2.78
C ILE A 1 5.70 8.95 -1.60
N ASP A 2 6.31 10.11 -1.27
CA ASP A 2 7.18 10.34 -0.09
C ASP A 2 8.05 9.13 0.32
N PRO A 3 8.88 8.59 -0.60
CA PRO A 3 9.61 7.36 -0.36
C PRO A 3 10.62 7.56 0.78
N THR A 4 10.93 6.50 1.54
CA THR A 4 12.02 6.54 2.54
C THR A 4 13.39 6.41 1.89
N GLU A 5 13.43 5.78 0.72
CA GLU A 5 14.64 5.43 -0.01
C GLU A 5 14.41 5.59 -1.52
N ILE A 6 15.41 6.08 -2.24
CA ILE A 6 15.38 6.35 -3.67
C ILE A 6 16.49 5.56 -4.34
N ILE A 7 16.13 4.80 -5.38
CA ILE A 7 17.08 4.02 -6.18
C ILE A 7 17.31 4.75 -7.49
N LEU A 8 18.58 5.02 -7.79
CA LEU A 8 19.01 5.68 -9.02
C LEU A 8 20.00 4.79 -9.78
N PRO A 9 20.05 4.86 -11.12
CA PRO A 9 21.18 4.29 -11.84
C PRO A 9 22.48 5.00 -11.41
N GLU A 10 23.58 4.25 -11.31
CA GLU A 10 24.91 4.82 -11.20
C GLU A 10 25.14 5.70 -12.44
N SER A 11 25.47 6.97 -12.21
CA SER A 11 25.79 7.92 -13.26
C SER A 11 27.21 8.45 -13.02
N GLU A 12 27.98 8.58 -14.10
CA GLU A 12 29.27 9.28 -14.09
C GLU A 12 29.12 10.80 -14.32
N GLU A 13 27.94 11.29 -14.70
CA GLU A 13 27.69 12.70 -15.05
C GLU A 13 26.53 13.34 -14.28
N ASP A 14 26.67 14.66 -14.07
CA ASP A 14 25.79 15.53 -13.30
C ASP A 14 24.46 15.75 -14.04
N ASP A 15 23.57 14.75 -14.00
CA ASP A 15 22.34 14.71 -14.78
C ASP A 15 21.37 15.84 -14.42
N CYS A 16 20.69 16.40 -15.43
CA CYS A 16 19.72 17.50 -15.26
C CYS A 16 18.61 17.25 -14.21
N TRP A 17 18.33 15.98 -13.90
CA TRP A 17 17.36 15.57 -12.87
C TRP A 17 17.91 15.66 -11.44
N SER A 18 19.22 15.51 -11.23
CA SER A 18 19.84 15.65 -9.90
C SER A 18 19.57 17.03 -9.32
N ARG A 19 19.63 18.06 -10.18
CA ARG A 19 19.28 19.45 -9.83
C ARG A 19 17.78 19.64 -9.65
N ALA A 20 16.96 19.07 -10.52
CA ALA A 20 15.51 19.17 -10.44
C ALA A 20 14.93 18.53 -9.15
N PHE A 21 15.62 17.53 -8.61
CA PHE A 21 15.21 16.80 -7.41
C PHE A 21 16.18 16.93 -6.23
N ALA A 22 17.12 17.89 -6.26
CA ALA A 22 18.16 18.05 -5.22
C ALA A 22 17.57 18.10 -3.81
N ASP A 23 16.55 18.94 -3.63
CA ASP A 23 15.81 19.10 -2.36
C ASP A 23 15.17 17.81 -1.84
N LEU A 24 14.83 16.86 -2.73
CA LEU A 24 14.27 15.57 -2.39
C LEU A 24 15.39 14.57 -2.07
N LEU A 25 16.43 14.53 -2.91
CA LEU A 25 17.57 13.62 -2.75
C LEU A 25 18.34 13.90 -1.45
N ASP A 26 18.52 15.17 -1.07
CA ASP A 26 19.19 15.55 0.19
C ASP A 26 18.44 15.11 1.45
N LYS A 27 17.13 14.89 1.36
CA LYS A 27 16.28 14.54 2.50
C LYS A 27 16.05 13.05 2.65
N LYS A 28 16.50 12.24 1.69
CA LYS A 28 16.17 10.80 1.58
C LYS A 28 17.42 9.95 1.49
N VAL A 29 17.29 8.68 1.81
CA VAL A 29 18.36 7.71 1.57
C VAL A 29 18.41 7.46 0.07
N VAL A 30 19.58 7.66 -0.55
CA VAL A 30 19.77 7.41 -1.98
C VAL A 30 20.73 6.25 -2.14
N ASN A 31 20.30 5.23 -2.89
CA ASN A 31 21.12 4.09 -3.27
C ASN A 31 21.21 4.00 -4.79
N THR A 32 22.29 3.39 -5.26
CA THR A 32 22.56 3.26 -6.69
C THR A 32 22.51 1.81 -7.14
N VAL A 33 22.11 1.60 -8.39
CA VAL A 33 22.20 0.32 -9.09
C VAL A 33 23.02 0.48 -10.36
N PRO A 34 23.74 -0.54 -10.81
CA PRO A 34 24.51 -0.47 -12.05
C PRO A 34 23.66 -0.05 -13.26
N PRO A 35 24.21 0.65 -14.27
CA PRO A 35 23.42 1.18 -15.39
C PRO A 35 22.67 0.12 -16.21
N TRP A 36 23.21 -1.10 -16.28
CA TRP A 36 22.57 -2.21 -16.99
C TRP A 36 21.26 -2.68 -16.34
N VAL A 37 21.06 -2.37 -15.05
CA VAL A 37 19.82 -2.72 -14.32
C VAL A 37 18.62 -1.90 -14.81
N VAL A 38 18.85 -0.69 -15.33
CA VAL A 38 17.81 0.17 -15.91
C VAL A 38 17.68 -0.01 -17.43
N ASP A 39 18.23 -1.09 -17.98
CA ASP A 39 17.94 -1.52 -19.34
C ASP A 39 16.52 -2.11 -19.42
N VAL A 40 15.82 -1.84 -20.53
CA VAL A 40 14.40 -2.24 -20.66
C VAL A 40 14.27 -3.76 -20.83
N ASP A 41 15.21 -4.40 -21.52
CA ASP A 41 15.15 -5.85 -21.77
C ASP A 41 15.49 -6.60 -20.49
N TYR A 42 16.49 -6.14 -19.74
CA TYR A 42 16.81 -6.67 -18.43
C TYR A 42 15.65 -6.52 -17.44
N ALA A 43 15.12 -5.30 -17.29
CA ALA A 43 14.00 -5.02 -16.40
C ALA A 43 12.75 -5.84 -16.76
N THR A 44 12.46 -6.00 -18.05
CA THR A 44 11.36 -6.84 -18.53
C THR A 44 11.59 -8.30 -18.13
N GLY A 45 12.77 -8.85 -18.40
CA GLY A 45 13.12 -10.22 -18.05
C GLY A 45 12.99 -10.51 -16.55
N GLU A 46 13.49 -9.62 -15.70
CA GLU A 46 13.39 -9.75 -14.24
C GLU A 46 11.95 -9.73 -13.74
N LEU A 47 11.11 -8.82 -14.28
CA LEU A 47 9.70 -8.72 -13.92
C LEU A 47 8.94 -9.97 -14.38
N LEU A 48 9.12 -10.41 -15.63
CA LEU A 48 8.45 -11.62 -16.15
C LEU A 48 8.82 -12.86 -15.34
N ALA A 49 10.11 -13.02 -14.99
CA ALA A 49 10.59 -14.14 -14.19
C ALA A 49 10.04 -14.12 -12.75
N THR A 50 9.85 -12.93 -12.17
CA THR A 50 9.39 -12.79 -10.78
C THR A 50 7.89 -13.00 -10.64
N PHE A 51 7.10 -12.52 -11.61
CA PHE A 51 5.64 -12.62 -11.57
C PHE A 51 5.07 -13.79 -12.38
N ASP A 52 5.95 -14.65 -12.92
CA ASP A 52 5.61 -15.85 -13.69
C ASP A 52 4.53 -15.58 -14.76
N CYS A 53 4.84 -14.67 -15.68
CA CYS A 53 3.90 -14.21 -16.70
C CYS A 53 4.54 -14.14 -18.09
N ALA A 54 3.71 -14.27 -19.13
CA ALA A 54 4.16 -14.27 -20.51
C ALA A 54 4.42 -12.85 -21.08
N GLY A 55 3.92 -11.81 -20.41
CA GLY A 55 4.04 -10.43 -20.86
C GLY A 55 3.55 -9.43 -19.82
N LEU A 56 4.10 -8.23 -19.85
CA LEU A 56 3.73 -7.15 -18.91
C LEU A 56 2.45 -6.39 -19.33
N ASP A 57 1.91 -6.69 -20.52
CA ASP A 57 0.65 -6.11 -21.01
C ASP A 57 -0.52 -6.40 -20.07
N ALA A 58 -0.53 -7.58 -19.45
CA ALA A 58 -1.54 -7.98 -18.46
C ALA A 58 -1.53 -7.09 -17.20
N PHE A 59 -0.41 -6.44 -16.90
CA PHE A 59 -0.28 -5.48 -15.79
C PHE A 59 -0.54 -4.03 -16.22
N GLY A 60 -0.88 -3.79 -17.50
CA GLY A 60 -1.07 -2.46 -18.06
C GLY A 60 0.21 -1.76 -18.49
N CYS A 61 1.38 -2.42 -18.44
CA CYS A 61 2.68 -1.80 -18.70
C CYS A 61 2.99 -1.55 -20.19
N LYS A 62 2.03 -1.78 -21.09
CA LYS A 62 2.23 -1.67 -22.54
C LYS A 62 2.72 -0.28 -22.94
N GLY A 63 3.93 -0.20 -23.50
CA GLY A 63 4.55 1.05 -23.93
C GLY A 63 5.07 1.94 -22.80
N LEU A 64 5.03 1.50 -21.54
CA LEU A 64 5.48 2.26 -20.37
C LEU A 64 6.94 1.95 -20.01
N ASN A 65 7.86 2.10 -20.96
CA ASN A 65 9.27 1.69 -20.81
C ASN A 65 9.95 2.31 -19.58
N ALA A 66 9.70 3.59 -19.28
CA ALA A 66 10.24 4.24 -18.09
C ALA A 66 9.73 3.60 -16.79
N ALA A 67 8.45 3.22 -16.73
CA ALA A 67 7.88 2.54 -15.57
C ALA A 67 8.45 1.12 -15.42
N VAL A 68 8.62 0.40 -16.54
CA VAL A 68 9.23 -0.94 -16.57
C VAL A 68 10.66 -0.88 -16.03
N LYS A 69 11.48 0.06 -16.51
CA LYS A 69 12.86 0.26 -16.03
C LYS A 69 12.91 0.57 -14.53
N ALA A 70 12.07 1.49 -14.06
CA ALA A 70 12.02 1.85 -12.64
C ALA A 70 11.57 0.67 -11.76
N ALA A 71 10.56 -0.09 -12.20
CA ALA A 71 10.09 -1.27 -11.48
C ALA A 71 11.14 -2.39 -11.46
N GLY A 72 11.82 -2.64 -12.58
CA GLY A 72 12.93 -3.59 -12.67
C GLY A 72 14.09 -3.23 -11.75
N ALA A 73 14.49 -1.96 -11.71
CA ALA A 73 15.53 -1.47 -10.80
C ALA A 73 15.15 -1.62 -9.32
N ALA A 74 13.93 -1.26 -8.97
CA ALA A 74 13.41 -1.44 -7.61
C ALA A 74 13.40 -2.91 -7.18
N LEU A 75 12.97 -3.80 -8.09
CA LEU A 75 12.93 -5.24 -7.86
C LEU A 75 14.35 -5.84 -7.74
N HIS A 76 15.27 -5.43 -8.62
CA HIS A 76 16.66 -5.84 -8.58
C HIS A 76 17.30 -5.47 -7.24
N TYR A 77 17.21 -4.20 -6.85
CA TYR A 77 17.74 -3.71 -5.58
C TYR A 77 17.15 -4.46 -4.38
N LEU A 78 15.84 -4.72 -4.40
CA LEU A 78 15.18 -5.48 -3.34
C LEU A 78 15.73 -6.92 -3.23
N LYS A 79 15.97 -7.59 -4.37
CA LYS A 79 16.56 -8.94 -4.41
C LYS A 79 18.01 -8.93 -3.88
N GLU A 80 18.80 -7.93 -4.25
CA GLU A 80 20.19 -7.81 -3.76
C GLU A 80 20.25 -7.53 -2.26
N ALA A 81 19.48 -6.55 -1.77
CA ALA A 81 19.46 -6.15 -0.37
C ALA A 81 19.01 -7.28 0.57
N ARG A 82 18.24 -8.24 0.06
CA ARG A 82 17.66 -9.34 0.86
C ARG A 82 18.15 -10.73 0.49
N ARG A 83 19.06 -10.88 -0.48
CA ARG A 83 19.66 -12.16 -0.95
C ARG A 83 18.66 -13.33 -0.96
N GLY A 84 17.49 -13.14 -1.55
CA GLY A 84 16.41 -14.14 -1.52
C GLY A 84 15.26 -13.84 -2.48
N SER A 85 14.34 -14.79 -2.60
CA SER A 85 13.10 -14.62 -3.35
C SER A 85 12.14 -13.69 -2.60
N VAL A 86 11.26 -13.02 -3.36
CA VAL A 86 10.27 -12.07 -2.83
C VAL A 86 8.83 -12.53 -3.13
N PRO A 87 8.43 -13.74 -2.68
CA PRO A 87 7.20 -14.41 -3.13
C PRO A 87 5.90 -13.71 -2.68
N HIS A 88 5.98 -12.78 -1.73
CA HIS A 88 4.83 -12.01 -1.22
C HIS A 88 4.55 -10.74 -2.02
N LEU A 89 5.38 -10.39 -3.00
CA LEU A 89 5.08 -9.26 -3.85
C LEU A 89 3.80 -9.55 -4.63
N ARG A 90 2.81 -8.69 -4.43
CA ARG A 90 1.62 -8.68 -5.28
C ARG A 90 2.03 -8.36 -6.71
N PRO A 91 1.28 -8.88 -7.71
CA PRO A 91 1.52 -8.55 -9.11
C PRO A 91 1.56 -7.04 -9.34
N LEU A 92 2.29 -6.62 -10.39
CA LEU A 92 2.35 -5.22 -10.78
C LEU A 92 0.95 -4.70 -11.10
N VAL A 93 0.71 -3.45 -10.71
CA VAL A 93 -0.48 -2.71 -11.10
C VAL A 93 -0.02 -1.37 -11.63
N THR A 94 -0.34 -1.05 -12.89
CA THR A 94 -0.12 0.29 -13.40
C THR A 94 -1.03 1.28 -12.70
N TYR A 95 -0.41 2.36 -12.25
CA TYR A 95 -1.08 3.51 -11.69
C TYR A 95 -1.00 4.65 -12.70
N HIS A 96 -2.15 5.23 -13.06
CA HIS A 96 -2.17 6.47 -13.83
C HIS A 96 -2.46 7.64 -12.90
N VAL A 97 -1.72 8.73 -13.09
CA VAL A 97 -1.95 9.98 -12.36
C VAL A 97 -3.38 10.50 -12.58
N SER A 98 -4.00 10.18 -13.72
CA SER A 98 -5.39 10.51 -14.06
C SER A 98 -6.44 9.76 -13.24
N ASP A 99 -6.10 8.64 -12.58
CA ASP A 99 -7.06 7.86 -11.79
C ASP A 99 -7.42 8.55 -10.46
N TYR A 100 -6.68 9.60 -10.12
CA TYR A 100 -6.80 10.34 -8.89
C TYR A 100 -6.72 11.84 -9.14
N MET A 101 -7.24 12.60 -8.18
CA MET A 101 -7.13 14.05 -8.23
C MET A 101 -5.67 14.45 -8.05
N VAL A 102 -5.12 15.15 -9.04
CA VAL A 102 -3.76 15.67 -8.97
C VAL A 102 -3.75 16.85 -8.00
N LEU A 103 -3.11 16.63 -6.85
CA LEU A 103 -2.81 17.66 -5.87
C LEU A 103 -1.31 17.90 -5.87
N ASP A 104 -0.89 19.11 -6.23
CA ASP A 104 0.50 19.53 -6.14
C ASP A 104 0.97 19.61 -4.68
N ASP A 105 2.29 19.68 -4.48
CA ASP A 105 2.87 19.67 -3.13
C ASP A 105 2.42 20.88 -2.30
N ALA A 106 2.32 22.05 -2.94
CA ALA A 106 1.82 23.27 -2.33
C ALA A 106 0.39 23.11 -1.80
N THR A 107 -0.53 22.54 -2.59
CA THR A 107 -1.91 22.27 -2.16
C THR A 107 -1.94 21.26 -1.02
N ARG A 108 -1.19 20.16 -1.11
CA ARG A 108 -1.14 19.14 -0.04
C ARG A 108 -0.66 19.73 1.29
N ARG A 109 0.34 20.60 1.23
CA ARG A 109 0.91 21.29 2.38
C ARG A 109 -0.03 22.35 2.95
N ASN A 110 -0.61 23.18 2.09
CA ASN A 110 -1.53 24.25 2.51
C ASN A 110 -2.84 23.73 3.10
N LEU A 111 -3.30 22.56 2.63
CA LEU A 111 -4.46 21.86 3.20
C LEU A 111 -4.12 21.04 4.45
N GLU A 112 -2.83 20.98 4.84
CA GLU A 112 -2.35 20.21 5.98
C GLU A 112 -2.90 18.77 5.99
N LEU A 113 -2.85 18.09 4.84
CA LEU A 113 -3.56 16.80 4.66
C LEU A 113 -3.08 15.73 5.65
N THR A 114 -1.77 15.60 5.81
CA THR A 114 -1.16 14.58 6.69
C THR A 114 -0.37 15.16 7.86
N GLY A 115 0.09 16.41 7.74
CA GLY A 115 0.83 17.11 8.77
C GLY A 115 0.63 18.63 8.64
N THR A 116 0.75 19.33 9.76
CA THR A 116 0.67 20.79 9.84
C THR A 116 1.82 21.48 9.11
N MET A 117 1.63 22.73 8.71
CA MET A 117 2.68 23.54 8.09
C MET A 117 3.79 23.93 9.08
N TYR A 118 3.44 24.12 10.36
CA TYR A 118 4.36 24.65 11.37
C TYR A 118 5.44 23.65 11.79
N ASP A 119 5.03 22.45 12.22
CA ASP A 119 5.93 21.43 12.79
C ASP A 119 5.80 20.06 12.10
N ARG A 120 5.04 19.97 11.00
CA ARG A 120 4.70 18.71 10.33
C ARG A 120 4.03 17.68 11.25
N SER A 121 3.47 18.15 12.36
CA SER A 121 2.78 17.28 13.31
C SER A 121 1.51 16.74 12.69
N ARG A 122 1.23 15.47 12.99
CA ARG A 122 -0.08 14.87 12.68
C ARG A 122 -1.19 15.56 13.49
N LYS A 123 -0.90 16.05 14.69
CA LYS A 123 -1.90 16.73 15.52
C LYS A 123 -2.23 18.08 14.90
N GLY A 124 -3.49 18.28 14.54
CA GLY A 124 -3.97 19.50 13.87
C GLY A 124 -4.15 19.34 12.36
N SER A 125 -3.63 18.26 11.75
CA SER A 125 -3.81 17.95 10.33
C SER A 125 -5.16 17.27 10.06
N LEU A 126 -5.61 17.24 8.78
CA LEU A 126 -6.83 16.53 8.38
C LEU A 126 -6.79 15.05 8.80
N LEU A 127 -5.68 14.37 8.52
CA LEU A 127 -5.46 12.99 8.95
C LEU A 127 -5.51 12.86 10.48
N GLY A 128 -4.98 13.83 11.23
CA GLY A 128 -5.06 13.84 12.70
C GLY A 128 -6.48 13.89 13.24
N VAL A 129 -7.39 14.55 12.53
CA VAL A 129 -8.81 14.64 12.90
C VAL A 129 -9.57 13.37 12.51
N LEU A 130 -9.39 12.90 11.27
CA LEU A 130 -10.16 11.81 10.68
C LEU A 130 -9.73 10.41 11.14
N ASP A 131 -8.43 10.20 11.39
CA ASP A 131 -7.94 8.86 11.68
C ASP A 131 -8.29 8.41 13.10
N ARG A 132 -9.40 7.68 13.17
CA ARG A 132 -9.93 6.92 14.33
C ARG A 132 -9.96 5.43 14.06
N THR A 133 -9.09 4.97 13.16
CA THR A 133 -8.95 3.54 12.84
C THR A 133 -8.41 2.77 14.04
N VAL A 134 -8.82 1.51 14.18
CA VAL A 134 -8.40 0.63 15.29
C VAL A 134 -7.23 -0.29 14.91
N THR A 135 -6.82 -0.29 13.63
CA THR A 135 -5.69 -1.07 13.13
C THR A 135 -4.66 -0.17 12.44
N ALA A 136 -3.37 -0.52 12.57
CA ALA A 136 -2.28 0.22 11.93
C ALA A 136 -2.37 0.19 10.39
N MET A 137 -2.83 -0.92 9.82
CA MET A 137 -3.05 -1.05 8.37
C MET A 137 -4.23 -0.19 7.89
N GLY A 138 -5.30 -0.07 8.69
CA GLY A 138 -6.42 0.85 8.39
C GLY A 138 -5.97 2.31 8.37
N GLY A 139 -5.14 2.73 9.32
CA GLY A 139 -4.60 4.09 9.36
C GLY A 139 -3.70 4.41 8.15
N ARG A 140 -2.91 3.43 7.67
CA ARG A 140 -2.14 3.57 6.43
C ARG A 140 -3.04 3.71 5.21
N LEU A 141 -4.07 2.89 5.10
CA LEU A 141 -5.04 2.95 4.00
C LEU A 141 -5.76 4.30 3.97
N LEU A 142 -6.20 4.82 5.12
CA LEU A 142 -6.84 6.14 5.21
C LEU A 142 -5.87 7.26 4.78
N ARG A 143 -4.63 7.23 5.26
CA ARG A 143 -3.59 8.17 4.82
C ARG A 143 -3.39 8.11 3.30
N GLN A 144 -3.38 6.92 2.71
CA GLN A 144 -3.29 6.75 1.26
C GLN A 144 -4.48 7.40 0.55
N TRP A 145 -5.71 7.12 0.99
CA TRP A 145 -6.93 7.67 0.38
C TRP A 145 -6.99 9.21 0.43
N ILE A 146 -6.54 9.82 1.53
CA ILE A 146 -6.44 11.28 1.64
C ILE A 146 -5.45 11.85 0.60
N ASN A 147 -4.35 11.14 0.35
CA ASN A 147 -3.30 11.57 -0.59
C ASN A 147 -3.60 11.24 -2.05
N GLN A 148 -4.59 10.39 -2.30
CA GLN A 148 -5.00 9.90 -3.61
C GLN A 148 -6.54 9.93 -3.68
N PRO A 149 -7.15 11.13 -3.74
CA PRO A 149 -8.60 11.23 -3.89
C PRO A 149 -9.04 10.62 -5.21
N LEU A 150 -10.07 9.79 -5.19
CA LEU A 150 -10.64 9.19 -6.41
C LEU A 150 -11.26 10.27 -7.30
N VAL A 151 -11.20 10.08 -8.63
CA VAL A 151 -12.01 10.85 -9.59
C VAL A 151 -13.14 10.02 -10.20
N ASP A 152 -13.08 8.71 -10.06
CA ASP A 152 -14.11 7.76 -10.49
C ASP A 152 -15.35 7.88 -9.59
N VAL A 153 -16.44 8.37 -10.18
CA VAL A 153 -17.71 8.61 -9.50
C VAL A 153 -18.33 7.32 -8.95
N GLU A 154 -18.22 6.20 -9.67
CA GLU A 154 -18.80 4.94 -9.22
C GLU A 154 -18.06 4.39 -8.00
N ARG A 155 -16.71 4.46 -8.01
CA ARG A 155 -15.91 4.07 -6.85
C ARG A 155 -16.17 4.97 -5.64
N ILE A 156 -16.42 6.26 -5.86
CA ILE A 156 -16.83 7.20 -4.80
C ILE A 156 -18.20 6.80 -4.22
N ARG A 157 -19.18 6.53 -5.09
CA ARG A 157 -20.54 6.11 -4.69
C ARG A 157 -20.52 4.81 -3.89
N GLN A 158 -19.73 3.82 -4.30
CA GLN A 158 -19.55 2.56 -3.58
C GLN A 158 -19.05 2.79 -2.15
N ARG A 159 -18.03 3.65 -1.98
CA ARG A 159 -17.52 4.01 -0.64
C ARG A 159 -18.57 4.76 0.18
N LEU A 160 -19.28 5.71 -0.43
CA LEU A 160 -20.31 6.49 0.26
C LEU A 160 -21.47 5.61 0.72
N ALA A 161 -21.92 4.65 -0.07
CA ALA A 161 -22.97 3.70 0.31
C ALA A 161 -22.58 2.87 1.55
N ALA A 162 -21.35 2.35 1.58
CA ALA A 162 -20.85 1.62 2.76
C ALA A 162 -20.72 2.53 3.99
N VAL A 163 -20.29 3.79 3.80
CA VAL A 163 -20.22 4.77 4.90
C VAL A 163 -21.61 5.12 5.42
N GLU A 164 -22.59 5.37 4.55
CA GLU A 164 -23.97 5.70 4.93
C GLU A 164 -24.62 4.56 5.72
N GLU A 165 -24.45 3.33 5.24
CA GLU A 165 -24.91 2.12 5.93
C GLU A 165 -24.30 1.99 7.34
N LEU A 166 -22.97 2.10 7.45
CA LEU A 166 -22.30 2.04 8.75
C LEU A 166 -22.61 3.25 9.64
N ALA A 167 -22.92 4.41 9.06
CA ALA A 167 -23.34 5.60 9.81
C ALA A 167 -24.71 5.38 10.45
N GLY A 168 -25.66 4.79 9.70
CA GLY A 168 -27.00 4.43 10.17
C GLY A 168 -27.05 3.26 11.16
N SER A 169 -26.11 2.33 11.07
CA SER A 169 -26.05 1.12 11.90
C SER A 169 -25.03 1.22 13.03
N ALA A 170 -25.33 2.05 14.05
CA ALA A 170 -24.37 2.38 15.11
C ALA A 170 -23.88 1.16 15.92
N LEU A 171 -24.75 0.19 16.20
CA LEU A 171 -24.40 -1.03 16.93
C LEU A 171 -23.47 -1.92 16.09
N VAL A 172 -23.87 -2.27 14.87
CA VAL A 172 -23.04 -3.05 13.93
C VAL A 172 -21.67 -2.40 13.71
N ARG A 173 -21.63 -1.08 13.56
CA ARG A 173 -20.36 -0.33 13.44
C ARG A 173 -19.47 -0.49 14.69
N GLN A 174 -20.05 -0.50 15.88
CA GLN A 174 -19.30 -0.69 17.11
C GLN A 174 -18.78 -2.13 17.22
N ASP A 175 -19.63 -3.12 16.92
CA ASP A 175 -19.25 -4.54 16.96
C ASP A 175 -18.13 -4.85 15.95
N ILE A 176 -18.20 -4.30 14.73
CA ILE A 176 -17.11 -4.39 13.73
C ILE A 176 -15.82 -3.76 14.26
N ARG A 177 -15.90 -2.61 14.94
CA ARG A 177 -14.72 -1.96 15.52
C ARG A 177 -14.10 -2.80 16.62
N GLU A 178 -14.90 -3.45 17.46
CA GLU A 178 -14.42 -4.33 18.53
C GLU A 178 -13.81 -5.61 17.98
N ALA A 179 -14.41 -6.20 16.93
CA ALA A 179 -13.84 -7.36 16.23
C ALA A 179 -12.49 -7.02 15.57
N LEU A 180 -12.36 -5.82 15.01
CA LEU A 180 -11.09 -5.32 14.44
C LEU A 180 -10.08 -4.88 15.50
N ASP A 181 -10.53 -4.50 16.70
CA ASP A 181 -9.64 -4.12 17.79
C ASP A 181 -8.83 -5.34 18.24
N GLY A 182 -7.51 -5.20 18.32
CA GLY A 182 -6.62 -6.34 18.57
C GLY A 182 -6.30 -7.21 17.35
N VAL A 183 -6.81 -6.89 16.15
CA VAL A 183 -6.24 -7.40 14.90
C VAL A 183 -4.92 -6.67 14.66
N TYR A 184 -3.82 -7.43 14.67
CA TYR A 184 -2.49 -6.90 14.44
C TYR A 184 -2.31 -6.51 12.97
N ASP A 185 -1.16 -5.92 12.66
CA ASP A 185 -0.80 -5.48 11.31
C ASP A 185 -0.52 -6.68 10.38
N LEU A 186 -1.60 -7.30 9.88
CA LEU A 186 -1.55 -8.51 9.05
C LEU A 186 -0.72 -8.32 7.78
N GLU A 187 -0.75 -7.14 7.17
CA GLU A 187 0.06 -6.82 5.98
C GLU A 187 1.57 -6.96 6.28
N ARG A 188 2.01 -6.42 7.43
CA ARG A 188 3.41 -6.53 7.86
C ARG A 188 3.78 -7.93 8.34
N LEU A 189 2.87 -8.60 9.06
CA LEU A 189 3.09 -9.98 9.50
C LEU A 189 3.24 -10.93 8.31
N ASN A 190 2.36 -10.83 7.32
CA ASN A 190 2.44 -11.62 6.09
C ASN A 190 3.77 -11.40 5.35
N SER A 191 4.21 -10.14 5.26
CA SER A 191 5.50 -9.81 4.64
C SER A 191 6.67 -10.47 5.36
N LYS A 192 6.68 -10.48 6.71
CA LYS A 192 7.74 -11.16 7.48
C LYS A 192 7.71 -12.68 7.31
N ILE A 193 6.53 -13.29 7.31
CA ILE A 193 6.34 -14.74 7.20
C ILE A 193 6.81 -15.22 5.83
N ALA A 194 6.37 -14.55 4.77
CA ALA A 194 6.76 -14.90 3.41
C ALA A 194 8.25 -14.69 3.13
N MET A 195 8.90 -13.82 3.90
CA MET A 195 10.37 -13.64 3.90
C MET A 195 11.11 -14.58 4.85
N ALA A 196 10.44 -15.56 5.47
CA ALA A 196 11.00 -16.46 6.48
C ALA A 196 11.71 -15.75 7.66
N ASN A 197 11.29 -14.51 7.96
CA ASN A 197 11.86 -13.65 9.00
C ASN A 197 10.91 -13.44 10.19
N ALA A 198 9.76 -14.12 10.21
CA ALA A 198 8.83 -14.08 11.32
C ALA A 198 9.38 -14.86 12.52
N ASN A 199 9.27 -14.28 13.71
CA ASN A 199 9.58 -14.97 14.96
C ASN A 199 8.32 -15.55 15.63
N GLY A 200 8.49 -16.30 16.72
CA GLY A 200 7.35 -16.92 17.42
C GLY A 200 6.29 -15.92 17.92
N ARG A 201 6.66 -14.68 18.27
CA ARG A 201 5.69 -13.63 18.64
C ARG A 201 4.90 -13.12 17.45
N ASP A 202 5.55 -13.02 16.28
CA ASP A 202 4.87 -12.64 15.04
C ASP A 202 3.81 -13.72 14.65
N LEU A 203 4.13 -15.00 14.83
CA LEU A 203 3.19 -16.10 14.57
C LEU A 203 2.02 -16.12 15.57
N VAL A 204 2.28 -15.86 16.84
CA VAL A 204 1.21 -15.70 17.86
C VAL A 204 0.31 -14.51 17.51
N ALA A 205 0.88 -13.37 17.11
CA ALA A 205 0.12 -12.20 16.69
C ALA A 205 -0.73 -12.48 15.43
N LEU A 206 -0.22 -13.26 14.47
CA LEU A 206 -1.00 -13.71 13.32
C LEU A 206 -2.19 -14.57 13.78
N ARG A 207 -1.94 -15.64 14.54
CA ARG A 207 -2.99 -16.54 15.05
C ARG A 207 -4.07 -15.76 15.82
N ASP A 208 -3.66 -14.89 16.73
CA ASP A 208 -4.58 -14.11 17.56
C ASP A 208 -5.39 -13.09 16.73
N SER A 209 -4.84 -12.60 15.61
CA SER A 209 -5.57 -11.78 14.64
C SER A 209 -6.57 -12.59 13.83
N LEU A 210 -6.17 -13.78 13.33
CA LEU A 210 -7.03 -14.65 12.53
C LEU A 210 -8.23 -15.16 13.34
N ARG A 211 -8.05 -15.43 14.64
CA ARG A 211 -9.14 -15.80 15.57
C ARG A 211 -10.29 -14.80 15.63
N ARG A 212 -10.06 -13.54 15.28
CA ARG A 212 -11.07 -12.48 15.30
C ARG A 212 -11.85 -12.36 14.00
N LEU A 213 -11.34 -12.91 12.89
CA LEU A 213 -11.97 -12.79 11.58
C LEU A 213 -13.37 -13.43 11.50
N PRO A 214 -13.66 -14.59 12.13
CA PRO A 214 -15.01 -15.15 12.10
C PRO A 214 -16.07 -14.24 12.74
N ASP A 215 -15.75 -13.58 13.85
CA ASP A 215 -16.65 -12.62 14.50
C ASP A 215 -16.85 -11.39 13.61
N LEU A 216 -15.77 -10.84 13.03
CA LEU A 216 -15.85 -9.76 12.06
C LEU A 216 -16.79 -10.10 10.88
N LEU A 217 -16.62 -11.29 10.29
CA LEU A 217 -17.45 -11.76 9.18
C LEU A 217 -18.93 -11.86 9.60
N THR A 218 -19.19 -12.37 10.80
CA THR A 218 -20.56 -12.44 11.36
C THR A 218 -21.21 -11.05 11.43
N GLN A 219 -20.47 -10.03 11.90
CA GLN A 219 -21.01 -8.66 11.95
C GLN A 219 -21.21 -8.07 10.54
N MET A 220 -20.37 -8.46 9.58
CA MET A 220 -20.48 -7.99 8.19
C MET A 220 -21.69 -8.59 7.44
N GLU A 221 -22.24 -9.73 7.87
CA GLU A 221 -23.47 -10.30 7.28
C GLU A 221 -24.69 -9.40 7.44
N ALA A 222 -24.71 -8.53 8.46
CA ALA A 222 -25.77 -7.55 8.66
C ALA A 222 -25.76 -6.44 7.59
N LEU A 223 -24.64 -6.25 6.89
CA LEU A 223 -24.45 -5.21 5.88
C LEU A 223 -25.02 -5.65 4.52
N GLN A 224 -25.71 -4.73 3.86
CA GLN A 224 -26.44 -4.91 2.62
C GLN A 224 -25.83 -4.17 1.43
N SER A 225 -25.05 -3.10 1.66
CA SER A 225 -24.39 -2.42 0.54
C SER A 225 -23.47 -3.37 -0.24
N ASP A 226 -23.48 -3.27 -1.57
CA ASP A 226 -22.72 -4.19 -2.44
C ASP A 226 -21.23 -4.16 -2.12
N TYR A 227 -20.69 -2.98 -1.79
CA TYR A 227 -19.29 -2.81 -1.44
C TYR A 227 -18.94 -3.50 -0.10
N SER A 228 -19.79 -3.37 0.92
CA SER A 228 -19.58 -4.08 2.20
C SER A 228 -19.63 -5.60 2.04
N ARG A 229 -20.61 -6.11 1.27
CA ARG A 229 -20.72 -7.55 0.98
C ARG A 229 -19.54 -8.07 0.18
N GLN A 230 -19.08 -7.31 -0.82
CA GLN A 230 -17.89 -7.65 -1.58
C GLN A 230 -16.66 -7.74 -0.67
N LEU A 231 -16.49 -6.81 0.27
CA LEU A 231 -15.39 -6.86 1.24
C LEU A 231 -15.49 -8.09 2.14
N GLY A 232 -16.66 -8.39 2.70
CA GLY A 232 -16.88 -9.57 3.54
C GLY A 232 -16.55 -10.87 2.80
N ASN A 233 -17.06 -11.02 1.57
CA ASN A 233 -16.82 -12.20 0.74
C ASN A 233 -15.36 -12.37 0.30
N SER A 234 -14.55 -11.31 0.36
CA SER A 234 -13.12 -11.36 -0.01
C SER A 234 -12.21 -11.81 1.13
N ILE A 235 -12.74 -11.92 2.36
CA ILE A 235 -11.96 -12.30 3.54
C ILE A 235 -12.08 -13.82 3.74
N ASP A 236 -10.95 -14.51 3.69
CA ASP A 236 -10.84 -15.91 4.09
C ASP A 236 -10.53 -15.99 5.60
N PRO A 237 -11.37 -16.66 6.42
CA PRO A 237 -11.15 -16.80 7.86
C PRO A 237 -9.96 -17.71 8.23
N MET A 238 -9.44 -18.54 7.30
CA MET A 238 -8.28 -19.42 7.50
C MET A 238 -8.27 -20.18 8.84
N PRO A 239 -9.35 -20.93 9.18
CA PRO A 239 -9.51 -21.57 10.48
C PRO A 239 -8.44 -22.65 10.75
N ASP A 240 -7.98 -23.31 9.70
CA ASP A 240 -6.89 -24.29 9.72
C ASP A 240 -5.56 -23.68 10.22
N LEU A 241 -5.26 -22.43 9.87
CA LEU A 241 -4.06 -21.74 10.34
C LEU A 241 -4.14 -21.33 11.82
N VAL A 242 -5.35 -21.22 12.37
CA VAL A 242 -5.56 -20.87 13.77
C VAL A 242 -5.30 -22.06 14.71
N GLU A 243 -5.45 -23.28 14.18
CA GLU A 243 -5.32 -24.54 14.93
C GLU A 243 -3.88 -25.11 14.93
N LEU A 244 -2.99 -24.59 14.07
CA LEU A 244 -1.55 -24.89 14.04
C LEU A 244 -0.80 -24.36 15.27
#